data_AF-A0A9D6KYQ0-F1
#
_entry.id   AF-A0A9D6KYQ0-F1
#
_cell.length_a   1.000
_cell.length_b   1.000
_cell.length_c   1.000
_cell.angle_alpha   90.00
_cell.angle_beta   90.00
_cell.angle_gamma   90.00
#
_symmetry.space_group_name_H-M   'P 1'
#
loop_
_entity.id
_entity.type
_entity.pdbx_description
1 polymer ?
#
loop_
_entity_poly.entity_id
_entity_poly.type
_entity_poly.pdbx_seq_one_letter_code
_entity_poly.pdbx_strand_id
1 'polypeptide(L)'
;MKTTRRLVVAGLGSTMLMPIVAGEALGQSQSAADRAFATLAHRWLDESMRQSPVSATQTGDHRFDAQLDDVSASARNASLRFAHNTLNALNAINKAQLSRANQVDAALLSNALRSQIWSTETVQDWAWNPLGYQGVAGGAIYGLMAREFAPLPDRLAAATRRMEQMPRLLRQAREALVPARVPTPHAATYALQNPGLKSTVADMVTPHKDTLSGAARARLEAAIVTHNAAVDDHQHWIETTLVPVAHADFRTGAERFDQQLQFTLQSTLSRRDIRQRADAAVVSVRAQMYDVSKQALAGRVGAPPTPDNPTPEQQQAAIRAALDLAAADRPARDGVVPFATGTVEEARQFV
;
A
#
# COMPACT_ATOMS: atom_id res chain seq x y z
N MET A 1 31.36 40.11 30.11
CA MET A 1 31.39 40.20 31.59
C MET A 1 30.02 40.64 32.07
N LYS A 2 29.40 39.85 32.97
CA LYS A 2 28.49 40.22 34.09
C LYS A 2 27.62 41.49 33.87
N THR A 3 26.30 41.52 34.03
CA THR A 3 25.47 40.85 35.04
C THR A 3 23.99 41.14 34.76
N THR A 4 23.17 40.17 35.13
CA THR A 4 21.72 40.12 35.37
C THR A 4 21.06 41.39 35.92
N ARG A 5 19.81 41.67 35.51
CA ARG A 5 18.74 42.05 36.45
C ARG A 5 17.35 41.76 35.90
N ARG A 6 16.65 40.87 36.63
CA ARG A 6 15.21 40.62 36.60
C ARG A 6 14.46 41.88 36.97
N LEU A 7 13.31 42.12 36.35
CA LEU A 7 12.22 42.90 36.93
C LEU A 7 10.90 42.22 36.62
N VAL A 8 10.23 41.88 37.72
CA VAL A 8 8.91 41.31 37.86
C VAL A 8 7.89 42.42 37.67
N VAL A 9 6.84 42.18 36.89
CA VAL A 9 5.54 42.85 37.07
C VAL A 9 4.48 41.77 37.15
N ALA A 10 3.89 41.66 38.33
CA ALA A 10 2.70 40.90 38.61
C ALA A 10 1.48 41.68 38.09
N GLY A 11 0.58 40.99 37.38
CA GLY A 11 -0.73 41.48 37.01
C GLY A 11 -1.76 40.39 37.25
N LEU A 12 -2.56 40.59 38.30
CA LEU A 12 -3.65 39.73 38.75
C LEU A 12 -4.71 39.55 37.64
N GLY A 13 -5.19 38.32 37.47
CA GLY A 13 -6.29 37.99 36.57
C GLY A 13 -6.89 36.62 36.86
N SER A 14 -7.81 36.60 37.84
CA SER A 14 -8.85 35.60 38.12
C SER A 14 -8.76 34.23 37.43
N THR A 15 -8.26 33.24 38.17
CA THR A 15 -8.52 31.82 37.88
C THR A 15 -9.99 31.49 38.14
N MET A 16 -10.82 31.48 37.09
CA MET A 16 -11.99 30.61 37.07
C MET A 16 -11.47 29.17 36.95
N LEU A 17 -11.40 28.47 38.08
CA LEU A 17 -11.36 27.02 38.11
C LEU A 17 -12.69 26.53 37.51
N MET A 18 -12.73 26.28 36.20
CA MET A 18 -13.68 25.31 35.67
C MET A 18 -13.35 23.99 36.35
N PRO A 19 -14.28 23.35 37.06
CA PRO A 19 -14.11 21.95 37.39
C PRO A 19 -14.02 21.25 36.05
N ILE A 20 -12.83 20.75 35.73
CA ILE A 20 -12.70 19.60 34.85
C ILE A 20 -13.52 18.54 35.57
N VAL A 21 -14.78 18.40 35.18
CA VAL A 21 -15.47 17.13 35.30
C VAL A 21 -14.62 16.25 34.42
N ALA A 22 -13.59 15.65 35.03
CA ALA A 22 -13.05 14.41 34.58
C ALA A 22 -14.27 13.51 34.61
N GLY A 23 -14.98 13.46 33.48
CA GLY A 23 -15.78 12.32 33.17
C GLY A 23 -14.78 11.20 33.36
N GLU A 24 -14.93 10.49 34.47
CA GLU A 24 -14.41 9.15 34.58
C GLU A 24 -14.85 8.52 33.26
N ALA A 25 -13.91 8.41 32.33
CA ALA A 25 -13.98 7.38 31.33
C ALA A 25 -13.95 6.13 32.19
N LEU A 26 -15.12 5.75 32.68
CA LEU A 26 -15.41 4.48 33.27
C LEU A 26 -14.85 3.53 32.25
N GLY A 27 -13.67 2.98 32.54
CA GLY A 27 -13.13 1.87 31.82
C GLY A 27 -14.21 0.82 31.95
N GLN A 28 -15.11 0.75 30.96
CA GLN A 28 -16.06 -0.33 30.87
C GLN A 28 -15.19 -1.57 30.96
N SER A 29 -15.36 -2.32 32.05
CA SER A 29 -14.73 -3.63 32.18
C SER A 29 -14.97 -4.33 30.85
N GLN A 30 -13.89 -4.63 30.11
CA GLN A 30 -13.99 -5.25 28.80
C GLN A 30 -14.98 -6.41 28.89
N SER A 31 -15.94 -6.46 27.98
CA SER A 31 -16.90 -7.55 27.99
C SER A 31 -16.16 -8.89 27.76
N ALA A 32 -16.81 -10.01 28.07
CA ALA A 32 -16.26 -11.31 27.68
C ALA A 32 -16.05 -11.39 26.16
N ALA A 33 -16.92 -10.75 25.37
CA ALA A 33 -16.80 -10.64 23.93
C ALA A 33 -15.59 -9.80 23.49
N ASP A 34 -15.30 -8.69 24.17
CA ASP A 34 -14.11 -7.87 23.88
C ASP A 34 -12.83 -8.65 24.15
N ARG A 35 -12.73 -9.38 25.27
CA ARG A 35 -11.56 -10.22 25.56
C ARG A 35 -11.40 -11.36 24.55
N ALA A 36 -12.51 -12.00 24.17
CA ALA A 36 -12.50 -13.06 23.16
C ALA A 36 -12.05 -12.53 21.80
N PHE A 37 -12.54 -11.35 21.40
CA PHE A 37 -12.13 -10.69 20.17
C PHE A 37 -10.65 -10.29 20.20
N ALA A 38 -10.18 -9.66 21.27
CA ALA A 38 -8.77 -9.27 21.41
C ALA A 38 -7.84 -10.50 21.29
N THR A 39 -8.19 -11.61 21.94
CA THR A 39 -7.44 -12.88 21.83
C THR A 39 -7.42 -13.40 20.39
N LEU A 40 -8.57 -13.37 19.71
CA LEU A 40 -8.66 -13.80 18.32
C LEU A 40 -7.85 -12.90 17.38
N ALA A 41 -7.94 -11.58 17.55
CA ALA A 41 -7.24 -10.59 16.75
C ALA A 41 -5.72 -10.70 16.93
N HIS A 42 -5.23 -10.87 18.17
CA HIS A 42 -3.81 -11.12 18.44
C HIS A 42 -3.31 -12.38 17.74
N ARG A 43 -4.04 -13.49 17.86
CA ARG A 43 -3.69 -14.74 17.16
C ARG A 43 -3.67 -14.57 15.65
N TRP A 44 -4.64 -13.85 15.10
CA TRP A 44 -4.70 -13.55 13.67
C TRP A 44 -3.50 -12.73 13.22
N LEU A 45 -3.18 -11.63 13.91
CA LEU A 45 -2.01 -10.80 13.61
C LEU A 45 -0.71 -11.60 13.67
N ASP A 46 -0.48 -12.34 14.75
CA ASP A 46 0.77 -13.10 14.93
C ASP A 46 0.96 -14.16 13.83
N GLU A 47 -0.10 -14.90 13.51
CA GLU A 47 -0.02 -15.95 12.48
C GLU A 47 0.07 -15.35 11.07
N SER A 48 -0.63 -14.24 10.79
CA SER A 48 -0.52 -13.54 9.52
C SER A 48 0.89 -12.99 9.28
N MET A 49 1.54 -12.40 10.29
CA MET A 49 2.93 -11.93 10.17
C MET A 49 3.92 -13.11 9.99
N ARG A 50 3.68 -14.23 10.68
CA ARG A 50 4.49 -15.45 10.52
C ARG A 50 4.37 -16.05 9.11
N GLN A 51 3.17 -16.08 8.55
CA GLN A 51 2.91 -16.62 7.20
C GLN A 51 3.41 -15.68 6.10
N SER A 52 3.53 -14.38 6.38
CA SER A 52 4.02 -13.38 5.44
C SER A 52 5.20 -12.54 5.97
N PRO A 53 6.39 -13.15 6.17
CA PRO A 53 7.57 -12.47 6.71
C PRO A 53 7.96 -11.17 5.99
N VAL A 54 7.80 -11.10 4.66
CA VAL A 54 8.14 -9.89 3.90
C VAL A 54 7.19 -8.74 4.24
N SER A 55 5.89 -9.02 4.36
CA SER A 55 4.88 -8.04 4.81
C SER A 55 5.04 -7.66 6.28
N ALA A 56 5.50 -8.59 7.12
CA ALA A 56 5.83 -8.33 8.52
C ALA A 56 6.91 -7.25 8.64
N THR A 57 8.04 -7.41 7.91
CA THR A 57 9.10 -6.39 7.85
C THR A 57 8.56 -5.03 7.37
N GLN A 58 7.71 -5.01 6.33
CA GLN A 58 7.17 -3.75 5.77
C GLN A 58 6.27 -3.00 6.75
N THR A 59 5.52 -3.75 7.56
CA THR A 59 4.63 -3.24 8.63
C THR A 59 5.41 -2.87 9.89
N GLY A 60 6.68 -3.28 10.01
CA GLY A 60 7.56 -2.99 11.15
C GLY A 60 7.66 -4.11 12.19
N ASP A 61 7.14 -5.30 11.89
CA ASP A 61 7.37 -6.50 12.69
C ASP A 61 8.62 -7.25 12.21
N HIS A 62 9.70 -7.05 12.95
CA HIS A 62 11.04 -7.56 12.62
C HIS A 62 11.32 -8.97 13.17
N ARG A 63 10.34 -9.62 13.82
CA ARG A 63 10.50 -10.99 14.36
C ARG A 63 10.85 -12.01 13.27
N PHE A 64 10.50 -11.71 12.01
CA PHE A 64 10.62 -12.63 10.89
C PHE A 64 11.58 -12.18 9.77
N ASP A 65 12.46 -11.22 10.04
CA ASP A 65 13.32 -10.60 9.02
C ASP A 65 14.25 -11.57 8.28
N ALA A 66 14.65 -12.67 8.92
CA ALA A 66 15.48 -13.70 8.31
C ALA A 66 14.69 -14.75 7.49
N GLN A 67 13.35 -14.71 7.49
CA GLN A 67 12.52 -15.64 6.75
C GLN A 67 11.97 -15.01 5.47
N LEU A 68 11.61 -15.87 4.52
CA LEU A 68 10.95 -15.53 3.28
C LEU A 68 9.65 -16.32 3.16
N ASP A 69 8.60 -15.70 2.64
CA ASP A 69 7.27 -16.28 2.45
C ASP A 69 7.33 -17.66 1.78
N ASP A 70 6.50 -18.59 2.25
CA ASP A 70 6.25 -19.86 1.58
C ASP A 70 4.99 -19.73 0.73
N VAL A 71 5.17 -19.79 -0.59
CA VAL A 71 4.07 -19.61 -1.54
C VAL A 71 3.65 -20.94 -2.16
N SER A 72 4.07 -22.08 -1.61
CA SER A 72 3.67 -23.41 -2.07
C SER A 72 2.17 -23.69 -1.89
N ALA A 73 1.66 -24.69 -2.59
CA ALA A 73 0.27 -25.12 -2.42
C ALA A 73 -0.05 -25.54 -0.97
N SER A 74 0.90 -26.17 -0.26
CA SER A 74 0.73 -26.55 1.14
C SER A 74 0.53 -25.32 2.04
N ALA A 75 1.39 -24.31 1.89
CA ALA A 75 1.31 -23.06 2.64
C ALA A 75 0.02 -22.28 2.31
N ARG A 76 -0.35 -22.18 1.02
CA ARG A 76 -1.62 -21.57 0.60
C ARG A 76 -2.82 -22.26 1.24
N ASN A 77 -2.85 -23.60 1.23
CA ASN A 77 -3.92 -24.38 1.86
C ASN A 77 -3.95 -24.22 3.38
N ALA A 78 -2.79 -24.11 4.03
CA ALA A 78 -2.71 -23.83 5.47
C ALA A 78 -3.26 -22.44 5.81
N SER A 79 -2.89 -21.43 5.03
CA SER A 79 -3.39 -20.05 5.17
C SER A 79 -4.90 -19.99 4.95
N LEU A 80 -5.43 -20.69 3.94
CA LEU A 80 -6.87 -20.77 3.67
C LEU A 80 -7.63 -21.42 4.84
N ARG A 81 -7.14 -22.54 5.39
CA ARG A 81 -7.73 -23.17 6.58
C ARG A 81 -7.70 -22.23 7.78
N PHE A 82 -6.59 -21.53 7.98
CA PHE A 82 -6.47 -20.54 9.06
C PHE A 82 -7.48 -19.40 8.91
N ALA A 83 -7.68 -18.89 7.69
CA ALA A 83 -8.66 -17.85 7.40
C ALA A 83 -10.10 -18.31 7.69
N HIS A 84 -10.49 -19.50 7.21
CA HIS A 84 -11.80 -20.10 7.51
C HIS A 84 -12.03 -20.30 9.01
N ASN A 85 -11.05 -20.86 9.72
CA ASN A 85 -11.14 -21.09 11.16
C ASN A 85 -11.26 -19.77 11.94
N THR A 86 -10.51 -18.75 11.54
CA THR A 86 -10.55 -17.43 12.17
C THR A 86 -11.89 -16.73 11.91
N LEU A 87 -12.42 -16.83 10.69
CA LEU A 87 -13.72 -16.26 10.34
C LEU A 87 -14.85 -16.94 11.12
N ASN A 88 -14.80 -18.27 11.27
CA ASN A 88 -15.77 -19.02 12.06
C ASN A 88 -15.72 -18.63 13.54
N ALA A 89 -14.51 -18.51 14.12
CA ALA A 89 -14.34 -18.03 15.48
C ALA A 89 -14.86 -16.59 15.67
N LEU A 90 -14.62 -15.72 14.70
CA LEU A 90 -15.12 -14.33 14.72
C LEU A 90 -16.65 -14.28 14.67
N ASN A 91 -17.28 -15.13 13.86
CA ASN A 91 -18.74 -15.20 13.75
C ASN A 91 -19.42 -15.74 15.02
N ALA A 92 -18.70 -16.50 15.85
CA ALA A 92 -19.20 -17.00 17.12
C ALA A 92 -19.23 -15.92 18.22
N ILE A 93 -18.55 -14.78 18.02
CA ILE A 93 -18.55 -13.67 18.98
C ILE A 93 -19.83 -12.85 18.81
N ASN A 94 -20.55 -12.62 19.91
CA ASN A 94 -21.73 -11.75 19.91
C ASN A 94 -21.31 -10.29 19.70
N LYS A 95 -21.45 -9.80 18.46
CA LYS A 95 -21.06 -8.45 18.04
C LYS A 95 -21.80 -7.34 18.81
N ALA A 96 -23.00 -7.60 19.30
CA ALA A 96 -23.76 -6.63 20.10
C ALA A 96 -23.15 -6.39 21.49
N GLN A 97 -22.29 -7.30 21.97
CA GLN A 97 -21.55 -7.17 23.23
C GLN A 97 -20.13 -6.64 23.05
N LEU A 98 -19.70 -6.36 21.82
CA LEU A 98 -18.43 -5.69 21.56
C LEU A 98 -18.56 -4.19 21.84
N SER A 99 -17.50 -3.61 22.37
CA SER A 99 -17.31 -2.16 22.37
C SER A 99 -17.41 -1.58 20.96
N ARG A 100 -17.74 -0.29 20.83
CA ARG A 100 -17.91 0.32 19.51
C ARG A 100 -16.65 0.22 18.64
N ALA A 101 -15.47 0.35 19.23
CA ALA A 101 -14.19 0.16 18.54
C ALA A 101 -14.06 -1.28 18.02
N ASN A 102 -14.27 -2.29 18.89
CA ASN A 102 -14.17 -3.68 18.49
C ASN A 102 -15.25 -4.12 17.49
N GLN A 103 -16.42 -3.46 17.45
CA GLN A 103 -17.39 -3.70 16.37
C GLN A 103 -16.83 -3.32 15.00
N VAL A 104 -16.09 -2.20 14.92
CA VAL A 104 -15.43 -1.75 13.68
C VAL A 104 -14.30 -2.71 13.33
N ASP A 105 -13.43 -3.05 14.28
CA ASP A 105 -12.30 -3.95 14.03
C ASP A 105 -12.77 -5.35 13.64
N ALA A 106 -13.82 -5.87 14.27
CA ALA A 106 -14.45 -7.13 13.89
C ALA A 106 -15.05 -7.08 12.47
N ALA A 107 -15.62 -5.95 12.06
CA ALA A 107 -16.12 -5.79 10.69
C ALA A 107 -14.97 -5.75 9.65
N LEU A 108 -13.88 -5.04 9.96
CA LEU A 108 -12.68 -4.98 9.13
C LEU A 108 -12.03 -6.37 8.99
N LEU A 109 -11.83 -7.08 10.10
CA LEU A 109 -11.27 -8.42 10.10
C LEU A 109 -12.17 -9.40 9.33
N SER A 110 -13.50 -9.30 9.50
CA SER A 110 -14.44 -10.14 8.75
C SER A 110 -14.33 -9.90 7.24
N ASN A 111 -14.23 -8.63 6.82
CA ASN A 111 -14.05 -8.27 5.41
C ASN A 111 -12.73 -8.81 4.86
N ALA A 112 -11.63 -8.60 5.59
CA ALA A 112 -10.29 -9.07 5.20
C ALA A 112 -10.24 -10.60 5.03
N LEU A 113 -10.77 -11.36 5.99
CA LEU A 113 -10.79 -12.82 5.92
C LEU A 113 -11.64 -13.34 4.76
N ARG A 114 -12.83 -12.76 4.54
CA ARG A 114 -13.70 -13.13 3.41
C ARG A 114 -13.05 -12.79 2.07
N SER A 115 -12.39 -11.64 1.97
CA SER A 115 -11.64 -11.25 0.78
C SER A 115 -10.48 -12.21 0.50
N GLN A 116 -9.71 -12.59 1.53
CA GLN A 116 -8.62 -13.56 1.40
C GLN A 116 -9.12 -14.93 0.91
N ILE A 117 -10.19 -15.44 1.51
CA ILE A 117 -10.83 -16.72 1.12
C ILE A 117 -11.29 -16.63 -0.34
N TRP A 118 -12.04 -15.59 -0.69
CA TRP A 118 -12.54 -15.36 -2.05
C TRP A 118 -11.42 -15.23 -3.07
N SER A 119 -10.35 -14.48 -2.76
CA SER A 119 -9.18 -14.37 -3.64
C SER A 119 -8.53 -15.73 -3.86
N THR A 120 -8.38 -16.53 -2.80
CA THR A 120 -7.71 -17.84 -2.90
C THR A 120 -8.54 -18.86 -3.66
N GLU A 121 -9.85 -18.93 -3.41
CA GLU A 121 -10.74 -19.97 -3.94
C GLU A 121 -11.34 -19.59 -5.30
N THR A 122 -11.73 -18.32 -5.48
CA THR A 122 -12.50 -17.85 -6.65
C THR A 122 -11.62 -17.13 -7.66
N VAL A 123 -10.86 -16.11 -7.22
CA VAL A 123 -10.00 -15.34 -8.12
C VAL A 123 -8.79 -16.17 -8.56
N GLN A 124 -8.20 -16.88 -7.60
CA GLN A 124 -6.97 -17.66 -7.73
C GLN A 124 -5.85 -16.83 -8.35
N ASP A 125 -5.67 -15.60 -7.88
CA ASP A 125 -4.61 -14.69 -8.32
C ASP A 125 -3.22 -15.32 -8.24
N TRP A 126 -2.99 -16.20 -7.26
CA TRP A 126 -1.79 -17.05 -7.18
C TRP A 126 -1.50 -17.88 -8.44
N ALA A 127 -2.50 -18.22 -9.25
CA ALA A 127 -2.35 -19.05 -10.45
C ALA A 127 -2.09 -18.24 -11.72
N TRP A 128 -2.44 -16.95 -11.76
CA TRP A 128 -2.43 -16.17 -13.00
C TRP A 128 -1.79 -14.79 -12.89
N ASN A 129 -1.57 -14.27 -11.69
CA ASN A 129 -0.94 -12.98 -11.46
C ASN A 129 0.50 -13.16 -10.99
N PRO A 130 1.50 -13.14 -11.90
CA PRO A 130 2.90 -13.26 -11.51
C PRO A 130 3.40 -12.08 -10.66
N LEU A 131 2.74 -10.92 -10.73
CA LEU A 131 3.18 -9.69 -10.04
C LEU A 131 3.05 -9.79 -8.52
N GLY A 132 2.22 -10.69 -7.99
CA GLY A 132 2.19 -11.00 -6.56
C GLY A 132 3.52 -11.59 -6.08
N TYR A 133 4.06 -12.56 -6.83
CA TYR A 133 5.38 -13.15 -6.54
C TYR A 133 6.51 -12.12 -6.72
N GLN A 134 6.40 -11.26 -7.74
CA GLN A 134 7.36 -10.18 -7.96
C GLN A 134 7.40 -9.20 -6.77
N GLY A 135 6.24 -8.84 -6.23
CA GLY A 135 6.15 -7.97 -5.06
C GLY A 135 6.82 -8.56 -3.83
N VAL A 136 6.61 -9.85 -3.56
CA VAL A 136 7.27 -10.56 -2.46
C VAL A 136 8.79 -10.63 -2.68
N ALA A 137 9.24 -11.04 -3.87
CA ALA A 137 10.66 -11.16 -4.18
C ALA A 137 11.39 -9.81 -4.11
N GLY A 138 10.80 -8.74 -4.66
CA GLY A 138 11.36 -7.39 -4.61
C GLY A 138 11.37 -6.80 -3.21
N GLY A 139 10.27 -6.96 -2.48
CA GLY A 139 10.13 -6.49 -1.09
C GLY A 139 11.06 -7.20 -0.11
N ALA A 140 11.47 -8.44 -0.41
CA ALA A 140 12.28 -9.28 0.47
C ALA A 140 13.61 -8.62 0.90
N ILE A 141 14.32 -8.01 -0.05
CA ILE A 141 15.60 -7.34 0.23
C ILE A 141 15.40 -5.85 0.42
N TYR A 142 14.57 -5.20 -0.41
CA TYR A 142 14.33 -3.77 -0.34
C TYR A 142 13.82 -3.35 1.06
N GLY A 143 12.86 -4.09 1.63
CA GLY A 143 12.30 -3.76 2.95
C GLY A 143 13.32 -3.80 4.10
N LEU A 144 14.37 -4.60 3.97
CA LEU A 144 15.46 -4.67 4.95
C LEU A 144 16.48 -3.54 4.76
N MET A 145 16.77 -3.16 3.52
CA MET A 145 17.86 -2.21 3.23
C MET A 145 17.41 -0.76 3.19
N ALA A 146 16.19 -0.48 2.74
CA ALA A 146 15.68 0.89 2.53
C ALA A 146 15.35 1.63 3.84
N ARG A 147 15.28 0.94 4.98
CA ARG A 147 14.93 1.52 6.29
C ARG A 147 16.00 1.21 7.33
N GLU A 148 16.35 2.22 8.14
CA GLU A 148 17.31 2.10 9.24
C GLU A 148 16.60 1.74 10.56
N PHE A 149 16.05 0.52 10.66
CA PHE A 149 15.35 0.04 11.86
C PHE A 149 16.24 -0.78 12.82
N ALA A 150 17.40 -1.24 12.34
CA ALA A 150 18.37 -2.03 13.10
C ALA A 150 19.80 -1.73 12.61
N PRO A 151 20.84 -2.07 13.39
CA PRO A 151 22.23 -1.99 12.93
C PRO A 151 22.43 -2.65 11.57
N LEU A 152 23.23 -2.01 10.70
CA LEU A 152 23.45 -2.47 9.34
C LEU A 152 23.93 -3.95 9.25
N PRO A 153 24.84 -4.44 10.11
CA PRO A 153 25.23 -5.85 10.10
C PRO A 153 24.07 -6.82 10.32
N ASP A 154 23.10 -6.48 11.18
CA ASP A 154 21.93 -7.32 11.46
C ASP A 154 21.00 -7.38 10.24
N ARG A 155 20.80 -6.24 9.57
CA ARG A 155 20.01 -6.15 8.33
C ARG A 155 20.67 -6.92 7.18
N LEU A 156 22.00 -6.85 7.05
CA LEU A 156 22.77 -7.64 6.08
C LEU A 156 22.70 -9.13 6.36
N ALA A 157 22.71 -9.54 7.63
CA ALA A 157 22.53 -10.94 8.01
C ALA A 157 21.13 -11.46 7.62
N ALA A 158 20.08 -10.68 7.88
CA ALA A 158 18.72 -11.00 7.45
C ALA A 158 18.60 -11.06 5.91
N ALA A 159 19.16 -10.07 5.19
CA ALA A 159 19.18 -10.05 3.74
C ALA A 159 19.91 -11.27 3.16
N THR A 160 21.03 -11.67 3.77
CA THR A 160 21.77 -12.89 3.41
C THR A 160 20.86 -14.12 3.49
N ARG A 161 20.12 -14.29 4.59
CA ARG A 161 19.18 -15.41 4.77
C ARG A 161 18.04 -15.40 3.75
N ARG A 162 17.52 -14.23 3.37
CA ARG A 162 16.47 -14.11 2.35
C ARG A 162 17.01 -14.41 0.94
N MET A 163 18.23 -13.96 0.62
CA MET A 163 18.91 -14.30 -0.64
C MET A 163 19.12 -15.80 -0.80
N GLU A 164 19.51 -16.50 0.27
CA GLU A 164 19.62 -17.97 0.30
C GLU A 164 18.28 -18.68 0.05
N GLN A 165 17.15 -18.07 0.42
CA GLN A 165 15.81 -18.62 0.25
C GLN A 165 15.16 -18.24 -1.09
N MET A 166 15.70 -17.26 -1.81
CA MET A 166 15.15 -16.79 -3.10
C MET A 166 14.97 -17.92 -4.13
N PRO A 167 15.92 -18.87 -4.31
CA PRO A 167 15.72 -19.98 -5.24
C PRO A 167 14.48 -20.82 -4.94
N ARG A 168 14.13 -20.98 -3.65
CA ARG A 168 12.90 -21.69 -3.23
C ARG A 168 11.66 -20.90 -3.63
N LEU A 169 11.62 -19.59 -3.33
CA LEU A 169 10.46 -18.73 -3.65
C LEU A 169 10.18 -18.73 -5.15
N LEU A 170 11.21 -18.50 -5.98
CA LEU A 170 11.04 -18.43 -7.43
C LEU A 170 10.64 -19.79 -8.02
N ARG A 171 11.12 -20.91 -7.45
CA ARG A 171 10.65 -22.25 -7.84
C ARG A 171 9.17 -22.43 -7.50
N GLN A 172 8.76 -22.10 -6.28
CA GLN A 172 7.35 -22.21 -5.86
C GLN A 172 6.42 -21.32 -6.71
N ALA A 173 6.89 -20.15 -7.13
CA ALA A 173 6.15 -19.29 -8.07
C ALA A 173 5.92 -19.99 -9.42
N ARG A 174 6.95 -20.64 -9.99
CA ARG A 174 6.83 -21.42 -11.22
C ARG A 174 5.88 -22.61 -11.09
N GLU A 175 5.89 -23.28 -9.94
CA GLU A 175 4.99 -24.41 -9.64
C GLU A 175 3.54 -23.96 -9.46
N ALA A 176 3.31 -22.72 -8.99
CA ALA A 176 1.99 -22.19 -8.71
C ALA A 176 1.32 -21.55 -9.94
N LEU A 177 2.10 -20.85 -10.77
CA LEU A 177 1.60 -20.18 -11.96
C LEU A 177 1.15 -21.19 -13.02
N VAL A 178 0.02 -20.91 -13.65
CA VAL A 178 -0.50 -21.61 -14.81
C VAL A 178 -0.32 -20.68 -16.02
N PRO A 179 0.72 -20.86 -16.86
CA PRO A 179 1.09 -19.88 -17.89
C PRO A 179 -0.07 -19.44 -18.80
N ALA A 180 -0.91 -20.39 -19.23
CA ALA A 180 -2.07 -20.12 -20.10
C ALA A 180 -3.16 -19.24 -19.45
N ARG A 181 -3.16 -19.08 -18.13
CA ARG A 181 -4.09 -18.19 -17.42
C ARG A 181 -3.53 -16.79 -17.23
N VAL A 182 -2.24 -16.58 -17.49
CA VAL A 182 -1.58 -15.28 -17.26
C VAL A 182 -1.90 -14.32 -18.41
N PRO A 183 -2.33 -13.08 -18.14
CA PRO A 183 -2.53 -12.10 -19.20
C PRO A 183 -1.22 -11.53 -19.75
N THR A 184 -1.19 -11.24 -21.05
CA THR A 184 -0.03 -10.64 -21.74
C THR A 184 0.60 -9.45 -21.00
N PRO A 185 -0.15 -8.41 -20.55
CA PRO A 185 0.47 -7.27 -19.87
C PRO A 185 1.13 -7.65 -18.53
N HIS A 186 0.63 -8.67 -17.84
CA HIS A 186 1.21 -9.12 -16.57
C HIS A 186 2.51 -9.87 -16.81
N ALA A 187 2.55 -10.79 -17.79
CA ALA A 187 3.76 -11.51 -18.16
C ALA A 187 4.86 -10.56 -18.69
N ALA A 188 4.49 -9.60 -19.55
CA ALA A 188 5.43 -8.59 -20.06
C ALA A 188 6.00 -7.73 -18.94
N THR A 189 5.15 -7.26 -18.01
CA THR A 189 5.61 -6.50 -16.85
C THR A 189 6.53 -7.34 -15.96
N TYR A 190 6.19 -8.62 -15.74
CA TYR A 190 7.01 -9.51 -14.92
C TYR A 190 8.40 -9.73 -15.51
N ALA A 191 8.48 -9.93 -16.84
CA ALA A 191 9.75 -10.06 -17.56
C ALA A 191 10.62 -8.80 -17.46
N LEU A 192 10.00 -7.62 -17.48
CA LEU A 192 10.71 -6.34 -17.32
C LEU A 192 11.18 -6.09 -15.88
N GLN A 193 10.43 -6.56 -14.89
CA GLN A 193 10.72 -6.28 -13.48
C GLN A 193 11.71 -7.27 -12.84
N ASN A 194 11.71 -8.54 -13.24
CA ASN A 194 12.52 -9.58 -12.60
C ASN A 194 14.04 -9.26 -12.54
N PRO A 195 14.68 -8.67 -13.58
CA PRO A 195 16.09 -8.24 -13.48
C PRO A 195 16.36 -7.19 -12.38
N GLY A 196 15.35 -6.42 -11.99
CA GLY A 196 15.42 -5.45 -10.90
C GLY A 196 15.74 -6.05 -9.53
N LEU A 197 15.50 -7.36 -9.34
CA LEU A 197 15.90 -8.07 -8.12
C LEU A 197 17.43 -8.06 -7.93
N LYS A 198 18.19 -8.22 -9.03
CA LYS A 198 19.67 -8.14 -9.00
C LYS A 198 20.14 -6.71 -8.74
N SER A 199 19.46 -5.72 -9.32
CA SER A 199 19.79 -4.30 -9.12
C SER A 199 19.65 -3.90 -7.65
N THR A 200 18.60 -4.37 -6.97
CA THR A 200 18.43 -4.13 -5.52
C THR A 200 19.61 -4.64 -4.69
N VAL A 201 20.14 -5.83 -5.00
CA VAL A 201 21.32 -6.40 -4.33
C VAL A 201 22.60 -5.63 -4.68
N ALA A 202 22.75 -5.25 -5.94
CA ALA A 202 23.90 -4.48 -6.41
C ALA A 202 23.98 -3.10 -5.76
N ASP A 203 22.84 -2.41 -5.64
CA ASP A 203 22.79 -1.01 -5.20
C ASP A 203 22.67 -0.86 -3.68
N MET A 204 22.00 -1.82 -3.00
CA MET A 204 21.67 -1.67 -1.58
C MET A 204 22.37 -2.64 -0.64
N VAL A 205 22.96 -3.74 -1.14
CA VAL A 205 23.62 -4.75 -0.29
C VAL A 205 25.13 -4.77 -0.53
N THR A 206 25.52 -4.88 -1.80
CA THR A 206 26.93 -4.99 -2.20
C THR A 206 27.82 -3.86 -1.69
N PRO A 207 27.41 -2.58 -1.70
CA PRO A 207 28.25 -1.46 -1.22
C PRO A 207 28.56 -1.54 0.27
N HIS A 208 27.81 -2.34 1.03
CA HIS A 208 27.93 -2.46 2.48
C HIS A 208 28.59 -3.75 2.94
N LYS A 209 29.01 -4.64 2.01
CA LYS A 209 29.56 -5.95 2.37
C LYS A 209 30.83 -5.89 3.24
N ASP A 210 31.62 -4.82 3.10
CA ASP A 210 32.86 -4.62 3.86
C ASP A 210 32.61 -4.26 5.34
N THR A 211 31.35 -4.00 5.71
CA THR A 211 30.96 -3.87 7.13
C THR A 211 30.90 -5.23 7.84
N LEU A 212 30.87 -6.33 7.08
CA LEU A 212 31.02 -7.69 7.59
C LEU A 212 32.45 -8.19 7.35
N SER A 213 32.87 -9.18 8.14
CA SER A 213 34.18 -9.82 8.01
C SER A 213 34.10 -11.34 8.18
N GLY A 214 35.18 -12.03 7.82
CA GLY A 214 35.33 -13.48 7.98
C GLY A 214 34.17 -14.28 7.37
N ALA A 215 33.64 -15.23 8.14
CA ALA A 215 32.59 -16.14 7.69
C ALA A 215 31.27 -15.42 7.31
N ALA A 216 30.93 -14.31 7.99
CA ALA A 216 29.71 -13.57 7.69
C ALA A 216 29.76 -12.91 6.30
N ARG A 217 30.91 -12.29 5.97
CA ARG A 217 31.13 -11.72 4.64
C ARG A 217 31.15 -12.79 3.56
N ALA A 218 31.89 -13.88 3.78
CA ALA A 218 31.96 -14.98 2.81
C ALA A 218 30.57 -15.59 2.53
N ARG A 219 29.73 -15.71 3.56
CA ARG A 219 28.34 -16.17 3.42
C ARG A 219 27.48 -15.18 2.63
N LEU A 220 27.60 -13.88 2.91
CA LEU A 220 26.90 -12.85 2.14
C LEU A 220 27.27 -12.90 0.65
N GLU A 221 28.57 -12.98 0.34
CA GLU A 221 29.05 -13.05 -1.04
C GLU A 221 28.55 -14.32 -1.76
N ALA A 222 28.54 -15.47 -1.08
CA ALA A 222 27.94 -16.70 -1.62
C ALA A 222 26.43 -16.57 -1.85
N ALA A 223 25.70 -15.95 -0.90
CA ALA A 223 24.26 -15.75 -1.02
C ALA A 223 23.90 -14.81 -2.19
N ILE A 224 24.71 -13.78 -2.47
CA ILE A 224 24.55 -12.91 -3.65
C ILE A 224 24.67 -13.72 -4.94
N VAL A 225 25.67 -14.61 -5.04
CA VAL A 225 25.84 -15.49 -6.20
C VAL A 225 24.63 -16.41 -6.37
N THR A 226 24.20 -17.08 -5.30
CA THR A 226 23.01 -17.95 -5.30
C THR A 226 21.74 -17.21 -5.70
N HIS A 227 21.52 -16.01 -5.16
CA HIS A 227 20.38 -15.17 -5.49
C HIS A 227 20.38 -14.81 -6.97
N ASN A 228 21.49 -14.26 -7.48
CA ASN A 228 21.57 -13.78 -8.85
C ASN A 228 21.39 -14.92 -9.87
N ALA A 229 21.98 -16.09 -9.61
CA ALA A 229 21.77 -17.26 -10.45
C ALA A 229 20.29 -17.68 -10.50
N ALA A 230 19.60 -17.69 -9.35
CA ALA A 230 18.18 -18.01 -9.32
C ALA A 230 17.30 -16.98 -10.03
N VAL A 231 17.66 -15.69 -10.00
CA VAL A 231 16.96 -14.64 -10.78
C VAL A 231 17.17 -14.85 -12.28
N ASP A 232 18.39 -15.19 -12.71
CA ASP A 232 18.73 -15.44 -14.11
C ASP A 232 18.00 -16.71 -14.63
N ASP A 233 18.01 -17.79 -13.87
CA ASP A 233 17.24 -19.01 -14.19
C ASP A 233 15.74 -18.73 -14.27
N HIS A 234 15.24 -17.88 -13.37
CA HIS A 234 13.83 -17.51 -13.38
C HIS A 234 13.49 -16.61 -14.57
N GLN A 235 14.36 -15.67 -14.93
CA GLN A 235 14.21 -14.84 -16.14
C GLN A 235 14.11 -15.71 -17.38
N HIS A 236 15.01 -16.71 -17.50
CA HIS A 236 14.98 -17.64 -18.62
C HIS A 236 13.64 -18.38 -18.69
N TRP A 237 13.10 -18.86 -17.57
CA TRP A 237 11.76 -19.47 -17.54
C TRP A 237 10.66 -18.47 -17.93
N ILE A 238 10.73 -17.22 -17.45
CA ILE A 238 9.74 -16.19 -17.81
C ILE A 238 9.71 -16.01 -19.33
N GLU A 239 10.87 -15.85 -19.96
CA GLU A 239 11.00 -15.54 -21.38
C GLU A 239 10.68 -16.74 -22.28
N THR A 240 11.06 -17.96 -21.87
CA THR A 240 10.92 -19.15 -22.72
C THR A 240 9.65 -19.95 -22.47
N THR A 241 9.06 -19.83 -21.28
CA THR A 241 7.90 -20.64 -20.87
C THR A 241 6.67 -19.80 -20.61
N LEU A 242 6.79 -18.72 -19.84
CA LEU A 242 5.62 -17.93 -19.43
C LEU A 242 5.14 -16.98 -20.53
N VAL A 243 6.00 -16.06 -20.97
CA VAL A 243 5.65 -15.00 -21.94
C VAL A 243 5.08 -15.57 -23.25
N PRO A 244 5.63 -16.66 -23.84
CA PRO A 244 5.11 -17.20 -25.10
C PRO A 244 3.68 -17.79 -25.01
N VAL A 245 3.20 -18.10 -23.81
CA VAL A 245 1.90 -18.76 -23.59
C VAL A 245 0.88 -17.83 -22.91
N ALA A 246 1.34 -16.74 -22.29
CA ALA A 246 0.51 -15.80 -21.55
C ALA A 246 -0.35 -14.93 -22.47
N HIS A 247 -1.54 -15.42 -22.81
CA HIS A 247 -2.51 -14.75 -23.70
C HIS A 247 -3.93 -14.67 -23.11
N ALA A 248 -4.09 -14.88 -21.81
CA ALA A 248 -5.40 -14.79 -21.17
C ALA A 248 -5.95 -13.35 -21.19
N ASP A 249 -7.27 -13.21 -21.21
CA ASP A 249 -7.91 -11.90 -21.03
C ASP A 249 -7.66 -11.40 -19.60
N PHE A 250 -7.20 -10.15 -19.47
CA PHE A 250 -6.98 -9.52 -18.17
C PHE A 250 -8.30 -9.06 -17.52
N ARG A 251 -9.41 -9.04 -18.27
CA ARG A 251 -10.73 -8.64 -17.76
C ARG A 251 -11.31 -9.75 -16.89
N THR A 252 -11.57 -9.44 -15.62
CA THR A 252 -12.08 -10.41 -14.64
C THR A 252 -13.58 -10.73 -14.77
N GLY A 253 -14.30 -9.97 -15.61
CA GLY A 253 -15.74 -10.08 -15.79
C GLY A 253 -16.54 -9.33 -14.72
N ALA A 254 -17.80 -9.02 -15.02
CA ALA A 254 -18.64 -8.15 -14.19
C ALA A 254 -18.85 -8.69 -12.77
N GLU A 255 -19.17 -9.98 -12.63
CA GLU A 255 -19.48 -10.59 -11.33
C GLU A 255 -18.28 -10.54 -10.38
N ARG A 256 -17.11 -11.01 -10.85
CA ARG A 256 -15.89 -10.98 -10.03
C ARG A 256 -15.44 -9.56 -9.72
N PHE A 257 -15.59 -8.64 -10.67
CA PHE A 257 -15.29 -7.24 -10.43
C PHE A 257 -16.23 -6.63 -9.39
N ASP A 258 -17.52 -6.91 -9.45
CA ASP A 258 -18.50 -6.40 -8.49
C ASP A 258 -18.24 -6.97 -7.08
N GLN A 259 -17.85 -8.24 -6.95
CA GLN A 259 -17.40 -8.84 -5.68
C GLN A 259 -16.11 -8.20 -5.16
N GLN A 260 -15.10 -7.99 -6.01
CA GLN A 260 -13.86 -7.31 -5.65
C GLN A 260 -14.13 -5.88 -5.14
N LEU A 261 -15.04 -5.18 -5.81
CA LEU A 261 -15.45 -3.83 -5.48
C LEU A 261 -16.09 -3.76 -4.08
N GLN A 262 -16.93 -4.75 -3.73
CA GLN A 262 -17.52 -4.85 -2.39
C GLN A 262 -16.47 -5.02 -1.30
N PHE A 263 -15.50 -5.92 -1.50
CA PHE A 263 -14.40 -6.10 -0.54
C PHE A 263 -13.51 -4.87 -0.40
N THR A 264 -13.31 -4.13 -1.50
CA THR A 264 -12.37 -3.00 -1.56
C THR A 264 -12.99 -1.71 -1.03
N LEU A 265 -14.18 -1.34 -1.51
CA LEU A 265 -14.82 -0.07 -1.15
C LEU A 265 -15.65 -0.17 0.12
N GLN A 266 -16.06 -1.38 0.53
CA GLN A 266 -16.98 -1.62 1.64
C GLN A 266 -18.20 -0.70 1.59
N SER A 267 -18.71 -0.48 0.38
CA SER A 267 -19.78 0.45 0.03
C SER A 267 -20.96 -0.28 -0.58
N THR A 268 -22.15 0.28 -0.44
CA THR A 268 -23.38 -0.23 -1.08
C THR A 268 -23.50 0.17 -2.54
N LEU A 269 -22.59 1.01 -3.05
CA LEU A 269 -22.62 1.45 -4.45
C LEU A 269 -22.22 0.31 -5.39
N SER A 270 -23.07 0.01 -6.36
CA SER A 270 -22.73 -0.91 -7.44
C SER A 270 -21.77 -0.25 -8.44
N ARG A 271 -21.09 -1.05 -9.26
CA ARG A 271 -20.32 -0.54 -10.40
C ARG A 271 -21.15 0.33 -11.34
N ARG A 272 -22.45 0.02 -11.52
CA ARG A 272 -23.35 0.83 -12.35
C ARG A 272 -23.62 2.20 -11.71
N ASP A 273 -23.88 2.24 -10.41
CA ASP A 273 -24.09 3.49 -9.67
C ASP A 273 -22.85 4.38 -9.73
N ILE A 274 -21.67 3.78 -9.51
CA ILE A 274 -20.38 4.48 -9.60
C ILE A 274 -20.20 5.04 -11.01
N ARG A 275 -20.45 4.24 -12.05
CA ARG A 275 -20.28 4.68 -13.44
C ARG A 275 -21.22 5.83 -13.79
N GLN A 276 -22.50 5.72 -13.44
CA GLN A 276 -23.47 6.78 -13.71
C GLN A 276 -23.10 8.08 -13.01
N ARG A 277 -22.70 8.01 -11.73
CA ARG A 277 -22.25 9.19 -10.97
C ARG A 277 -20.98 9.80 -11.57
N ALA A 278 -20.03 8.97 -11.99
CA ALA A 278 -18.80 9.43 -12.62
C ALA A 278 -19.07 10.13 -13.96
N ASP A 279 -19.90 9.54 -14.82
CA ASP A 279 -20.25 10.12 -16.13
C ASP A 279 -20.99 11.47 -15.93
N ALA A 280 -21.93 11.55 -14.99
CA ALA A 280 -22.61 12.80 -14.66
C ALA A 280 -21.65 13.85 -14.06
N ALA A 281 -20.74 13.44 -13.18
CA ALA A 281 -19.74 14.33 -12.59
C ALA A 281 -18.79 14.90 -13.64
N VAL A 282 -18.33 14.11 -14.60
CA VAL A 282 -17.47 14.60 -15.70
C VAL A 282 -18.17 15.71 -16.49
N VAL A 283 -19.44 15.53 -16.85
CA VAL A 283 -20.20 16.55 -17.57
C VAL A 283 -20.39 17.81 -16.71
N SER A 284 -20.86 17.65 -15.48
CA SER A 284 -21.15 18.77 -14.58
C SER A 284 -19.90 19.58 -14.23
N VAL A 285 -18.82 18.91 -13.85
CA VAL A 285 -17.55 19.56 -13.49
C VAL A 285 -16.97 20.29 -14.71
N ARG A 286 -17.00 19.69 -15.90
CA ARG A 286 -16.51 20.37 -17.11
C ARG A 286 -17.32 21.60 -17.48
N ALA A 287 -18.64 21.58 -17.30
CA ALA A 287 -19.47 22.76 -17.48
C ALA A 287 -19.06 23.88 -16.51
N GLN A 288 -18.91 23.57 -15.22
CA GLN A 288 -18.45 24.54 -14.21
C GLN A 288 -17.04 25.07 -14.52
N MET A 289 -16.11 24.19 -14.90
CA MET A 289 -14.76 24.58 -15.32
C MET A 289 -14.82 25.54 -16.50
N TYR A 290 -15.68 25.29 -17.49
CA TYR A 290 -15.85 26.18 -18.63
C TYR A 290 -16.37 27.56 -18.21
N ASP A 291 -17.39 27.62 -17.35
CA ASP A 291 -17.93 28.90 -16.87
C ASP A 291 -16.88 29.73 -16.11
N VAL A 292 -16.10 29.10 -15.24
CA VAL A 292 -14.95 29.75 -14.58
C VAL A 292 -13.90 30.18 -15.60
N SER A 293 -13.66 29.37 -16.63
CA SER A 293 -12.71 29.71 -17.70
C SER A 293 -13.16 30.93 -18.51
N LYS A 294 -14.47 31.08 -18.78
CA LYS A 294 -15.00 32.29 -19.44
C LYS A 294 -14.66 33.54 -18.64
N GLN A 295 -14.84 33.49 -17.33
CA GLN A 295 -14.53 34.61 -16.43
C GLN A 295 -13.03 34.89 -16.39
N ALA A 296 -12.21 33.86 -16.23
CA ALA A 296 -10.75 34.00 -16.14
C ALA A 296 -10.11 34.54 -17.43
N LEU A 297 -10.69 34.21 -18.59
CA LEU A 297 -10.19 34.58 -19.91
C LEU A 297 -10.79 35.88 -20.48
N ALA A 298 -11.84 36.42 -19.87
CA ALA A 298 -12.53 37.61 -20.35
C ALA A 298 -11.55 38.78 -20.58
N GLY A 299 -11.56 39.35 -21.79
CA GLY A 299 -10.73 40.49 -22.16
C GLY A 299 -9.23 40.19 -22.32
N ARG A 300 -8.78 38.94 -22.19
CA ARG A 300 -7.37 38.58 -22.37
C ARG A 300 -7.02 38.45 -23.85
N VAL A 301 -5.92 39.10 -24.23
CA VAL A 301 -5.38 39.03 -25.60
C VAL A 301 -4.94 37.61 -25.91
N GLY A 302 -5.36 37.09 -27.06
CA GLY A 302 -5.00 35.74 -27.51
C GLY A 302 -5.75 34.60 -26.82
N ALA A 303 -6.74 34.90 -25.95
CA ALA A 303 -7.59 33.88 -25.38
C ALA A 303 -8.48 33.22 -26.46
N PRO A 304 -8.74 31.91 -26.36
CA PRO A 304 -9.67 31.24 -27.26
C PRO A 304 -11.10 31.81 -27.10
N PRO A 305 -11.93 31.73 -28.15
CA PRO A 305 -13.32 32.18 -28.06
C PRO A 305 -14.09 31.32 -27.05
N THR A 306 -14.94 31.97 -26.26
CA THR A 306 -15.76 31.33 -25.23
C THR A 306 -17.27 31.57 -25.46
N PRO A 307 -17.86 31.00 -26.52
CA PRO A 307 -19.30 31.17 -26.80
C PRO A 307 -20.17 30.58 -25.68
N ASP A 308 -21.42 31.03 -25.58
CA ASP A 308 -22.36 30.50 -24.57
C ASP A 308 -22.72 29.03 -24.80
N ASN A 309 -22.70 28.57 -26.05
CA ASN A 309 -22.93 27.17 -26.44
C ASN A 309 -21.70 26.60 -27.16
N PRO A 310 -20.65 26.19 -26.42
CA PRO A 310 -19.42 25.68 -27.04
C PRO A 310 -19.58 24.27 -27.59
N THR A 311 -18.81 23.94 -28.62
CA THR A 311 -18.51 22.53 -28.96
C THR A 311 -17.59 21.91 -27.89
N PRO A 312 -17.48 20.57 -27.80
CA PRO A 312 -16.55 19.93 -26.88
C PRO A 312 -15.10 20.40 -27.01
N GLU A 313 -14.64 20.67 -28.23
CA GLU A 313 -13.29 21.16 -28.54
C GLU A 313 -13.10 22.61 -28.06
N GLN A 314 -14.10 23.47 -28.28
CA GLN A 314 -14.07 24.86 -27.78
C GLN A 314 -14.08 24.89 -26.25
N GLN A 315 -14.92 24.05 -25.62
CA GLN A 315 -14.96 23.90 -24.18
C GLN A 315 -13.58 23.47 -23.64
N GLN A 316 -12.97 22.45 -24.26
CA GLN A 316 -11.66 21.94 -23.87
C GLN A 316 -10.54 22.99 -24.06
N ALA A 317 -10.57 23.75 -25.16
CA ALA A 317 -9.58 24.78 -25.44
C ALA A 317 -9.64 25.92 -24.42
N ALA A 318 -10.83 26.40 -24.08
CA ALA A 318 -11.01 27.43 -23.04
C ALA A 318 -10.57 26.94 -21.66
N ILE A 319 -10.99 25.72 -21.27
CA ILE A 319 -10.56 25.11 -20.00
C ILE A 319 -9.03 25.01 -19.93
N ARG A 320 -8.39 24.53 -21.01
CA ARG A 320 -6.94 24.42 -21.06
C ARG A 320 -6.26 25.78 -20.93
N ALA A 321 -6.71 26.79 -21.67
CA ALA A 321 -6.13 28.13 -21.60
C ALA A 321 -6.26 28.76 -20.20
N ALA A 322 -7.39 28.56 -19.52
CA ALA A 322 -7.57 29.02 -18.14
C ALA A 322 -6.68 28.24 -17.14
N LEU A 323 -6.50 26.94 -17.33
CA LEU A 323 -5.57 26.14 -16.53
C LEU A 323 -4.11 26.55 -16.76
N ASP A 324 -3.72 26.85 -18.01
CA ASP A 324 -2.38 27.34 -18.33
C ASP A 324 -2.11 28.70 -17.67
N LEU A 325 -3.13 29.57 -17.61
CA LEU A 325 -3.06 30.83 -16.86
C LEU A 325 -2.87 30.58 -15.35
N ALA A 326 -3.67 29.69 -14.75
CA ALA A 326 -3.55 29.35 -13.34
C ALA A 326 -2.18 28.71 -13.02
N ALA A 327 -1.68 27.83 -13.90
CA ALA A 327 -0.40 27.16 -13.73
C ALA A 327 0.81 28.11 -13.86
N ALA A 328 0.63 29.28 -14.50
CA ALA A 328 1.65 30.31 -14.57
C ALA A 328 1.85 31.01 -13.21
N ASP A 329 0.81 31.07 -12.37
CA ASP A 329 0.90 31.55 -11.00
C ASP A 329 1.41 30.43 -10.08
N ARG A 330 2.74 30.41 -9.92
CA ARG A 330 3.44 29.39 -9.14
C ARG A 330 4.69 29.98 -8.49
N PRO A 331 5.10 29.47 -7.31
CA PRO A 331 6.36 29.88 -6.71
C PRO A 331 7.54 29.48 -7.60
N ALA A 332 8.65 30.22 -7.46
CA ALA A 332 9.93 29.82 -8.04
C ALA A 332 10.38 28.45 -7.50
N ARG A 333 11.27 27.77 -8.23
CA ARG A 333 11.71 26.40 -7.89
C ARG A 333 12.30 26.31 -6.47
N ASP A 334 13.02 27.33 -6.03
CA ASP A 334 13.59 27.47 -4.69
C ASP A 334 12.59 27.99 -3.64
N GLY A 335 11.41 28.46 -4.06
CA GLY A 335 10.35 28.98 -3.19
C GLY A 335 9.23 27.99 -2.86
N VAL A 336 9.23 26.77 -3.44
CA VAL A 336 8.13 25.79 -3.26
C VAL A 336 7.91 25.42 -1.79
N VAL A 337 8.97 25.13 -1.04
CA VAL A 337 8.86 24.70 0.37
C VAL A 337 8.40 25.86 1.28
N PRO A 338 8.99 27.07 1.22
CA PRO A 338 8.46 28.23 1.94
C PRO A 338 6.99 28.52 1.63
N PHE A 339 6.61 28.50 0.35
CA PHE A 339 5.23 28.74 -0.07
C PHE A 339 4.26 27.72 0.51
N ALA A 340 4.57 26.42 0.39
CA ALA A 340 3.75 25.36 0.96
C ALA A 340 3.64 25.43 2.49
N THR A 341 4.71 25.86 3.17
CA THR A 341 4.67 26.07 4.63
C THR A 341 3.74 27.21 5.00
N GLY A 342 3.80 28.33 4.26
CA GLY A 342 2.91 29.47 4.45
C GLY A 342 1.44 29.10 4.23
N THR A 343 1.11 28.37 3.17
CA THR A 343 -0.28 27.96 2.89
C THR A 343 -0.85 27.01 3.93
N VAL A 344 -0.01 26.19 4.58
CA VAL A 344 -0.45 25.38 5.74
C VAL A 344 -0.82 26.27 6.92
N GLU A 345 -0.03 27.32 7.20
CA GLU A 345 -0.35 28.27 8.28
C GLU A 345 -1.61 29.09 7.97
N GLU A 346 -1.79 29.52 6.73
CA GLU A 346 -3.04 30.16 6.28
C GLU A 346 -4.24 29.24 6.47
N ALA A 347 -4.13 27.96 6.08
CA ALA A 347 -5.19 26.97 6.27
C ALA A 347 -5.48 26.73 7.77
N ARG A 348 -4.46 26.69 8.63
CA ARG A 348 -4.62 26.57 10.09
C ARG A 348 -5.34 27.77 10.71
N GLN A 349 -5.13 28.97 10.17
CA GLN A 349 -5.81 30.16 10.65
C GLN A 349 -7.27 30.25 10.18
N PHE A 350 -7.57 29.64 9.03
CA PHE A 350 -8.90 29.62 8.45
C PHE A 350 -9.86 28.65 9.16
N VAL A 351 -9.38 27.48 9.60
CA VAL A 351 -10.17 26.41 10.25
C VAL A 351 -10.35 26.64 11.75
#